data_AF-A0A8H7ZYS2-F1
#
_entry.id   AF-A0A8H7ZYS2-F1
#
_cell.length_a   1.000
_cell.length_b   1.000
_cell.length_c   1.000
_cell.angle_alpha   90.00
_cell.angle_beta   90.00
_cell.angle_gamma   90.00
#
_symmetry.space_group_name_H-M   'P 1'
#
loop_
_entity.id
_entity.type
_entity.pdbx_description
1 polymer ?
#
loop_
_entity_poly.entity_id
_entity_poly.type
_entity_poly.pdbx_seq_one_letter_code
_entity_poly.pdbx_strand_id
1 'polypeptide(L)'
;PTGPLAISVIKDGDRGYKALVRTTKGSERILVPADAVKEPVLRKLFGLGPSTTAILHYKFGLTYLAKEQCKEEEMFRNRMGKSRFKEFLNFLGETIELRGWRGYRAGLDVVQDHTGKQSVYTKWQGYEIMFHVSPMLPFAENDSQQLERKRHIGNDIVIIIFQQEGSVPFKLETITSKQ
;
A
#
# COMPACT_ATOMS: atom_id res chain seq x y z
N PRO A 1 15.21 -15.31 -2.63
CA PRO A 1 14.03 -15.13 -1.76
C PRO A 1 12.76 -14.97 -2.58
N THR A 2 11.98 -16.04 -2.54
CA THR A 2 10.69 -16.28 -3.19
C THR A 2 9.59 -15.90 -2.24
N GLY A 3 8.78 -14.93 -2.61
CA GLY A 3 7.50 -14.74 -1.93
C GLY A 3 6.53 -13.99 -2.82
N PRO A 4 5.35 -13.66 -2.28
CA PRO A 4 4.24 -13.20 -3.08
C PRO A 4 4.43 -11.76 -3.58
N LEU A 5 4.37 -11.59 -4.89
CA LEU A 5 4.24 -10.33 -5.62
C LEU A 5 2.80 -9.77 -5.61
N ALA A 6 1.79 -10.66 -5.54
CA ALA A 6 0.39 -10.25 -5.48
C ALA A 6 -0.48 -11.37 -4.90
N ILE A 7 -1.44 -11.03 -4.05
CA ILE A 7 -2.46 -11.96 -3.57
C ILE A 7 -3.83 -11.44 -4.02
N SER A 8 -4.53 -12.18 -4.87
CA SER A 8 -5.91 -11.88 -5.27
C SER A 8 -6.87 -12.83 -4.58
N VAL A 9 -7.82 -12.32 -3.79
CA VAL A 9 -8.80 -13.17 -3.08
C VAL A 9 -10.19 -12.95 -3.65
N ILE A 10 -10.89 -14.04 -4.00
CA ILE A 10 -12.29 -14.01 -4.46
C ILE A 10 -13.13 -14.95 -3.58
N LYS A 11 -14.37 -14.55 -3.28
CA LYS A 11 -15.33 -15.42 -2.61
C LYS A 11 -15.85 -16.47 -3.61
N ASP A 12 -15.81 -17.75 -3.24
CA ASP A 12 -16.25 -18.89 -4.07
C ASP A 12 -17.58 -19.48 -3.53
N GLY A 13 -18.65 -18.69 -3.60
CA GLY A 13 -19.95 -19.09 -3.04
C GLY A 13 -19.87 -19.40 -1.55
N ASP A 14 -20.46 -20.51 -1.13
CA ASP A 14 -20.44 -20.98 0.27
C ASP A 14 -19.22 -21.87 0.60
N ARG A 15 -18.36 -22.14 -0.38
CA ARG A 15 -17.19 -23.03 -0.21
C ARG A 15 -15.98 -22.34 0.43
N GLY A 16 -16.01 -21.02 0.56
CA GLY A 16 -14.92 -20.21 1.12
C GLY A 16 -14.33 -19.21 0.14
N TYR A 17 -13.02 -19.00 0.21
CA TYR A 17 -12.29 -18.01 -0.57
C TYR A 17 -11.22 -18.67 -1.43
N LYS A 18 -11.10 -18.26 -2.70
CA LYS A 18 -9.96 -18.62 -3.55
C LYS A 18 -8.96 -17.48 -3.51
N ALA A 19 -7.74 -17.74 -3.04
CA ALA A 19 -6.61 -16.84 -3.12
C ALA A 19 -5.69 -17.25 -4.28
N LEU A 20 -5.26 -16.31 -5.11
CA LEU A 20 -4.24 -16.48 -6.12
C LEU A 20 -3.00 -15.73 -5.66
N VAL A 21 -1.98 -16.48 -5.27
CA VAL A 21 -0.70 -15.99 -4.80
C VAL A 21 0.27 -16.00 -5.97
N ARG A 22 0.63 -14.84 -6.50
CA ARG A 22 1.61 -14.71 -7.58
C ARG A 22 2.98 -14.47 -6.97
N THR A 23 4.00 -15.17 -7.44
CA THR A 23 5.41 -15.03 -7.03
C THR A 23 6.30 -14.85 -8.26
N THR A 24 7.59 -14.60 -8.06
CA THR A 24 8.58 -14.51 -9.14
C THR A 24 8.77 -15.84 -9.88
N LYS A 25 8.35 -16.96 -9.30
CA LYS A 25 8.49 -18.31 -9.85
C LYS A 25 7.20 -18.87 -10.47
N GLY A 26 6.10 -18.12 -10.41
CA GLY A 26 4.80 -18.58 -10.89
C GLY A 26 3.66 -18.21 -9.95
N SER A 27 2.45 -18.69 -10.24
CA SER A 27 1.26 -18.39 -9.46
C SER A 27 0.68 -19.66 -8.83
N GLU A 28 0.29 -19.56 -7.56
CA GLU A 28 -0.34 -20.62 -6.78
C GLU A 28 -1.78 -20.26 -6.43
N ARG A 29 -2.71 -21.20 -6.57
CA ARG A 29 -4.10 -21.04 -6.15
C ARG A 29 -4.32 -21.77 -4.85
N ILE A 30 -4.79 -21.05 -3.84
CA ILE A 30 -5.12 -21.58 -2.51
C ILE A 30 -6.63 -21.48 -2.35
N LEU A 31 -7.26 -22.54 -1.87
CA LEU A 31 -8.63 -22.50 -1.38
C LEU A 31 -8.59 -22.38 0.14
N VAL A 32 -9.18 -21.31 0.66
CA VAL A 32 -9.34 -21.07 2.10
C VAL A 32 -10.78 -21.39 2.46
N PRO A 33 -11.04 -22.49 3.20
CA PRO A 33 -12.39 -22.83 3.66
C PRO A 33 -13.01 -21.70 4.50
N ALA A 34 -14.31 -21.47 4.36
CA ALA A 34 -15.00 -20.38 5.07
C ALA A 34 -14.91 -20.54 6.61
N ASP A 35 -14.97 -21.77 7.09
CA ASP A 35 -14.87 -22.17 8.49
C ASP A 35 -13.45 -22.03 9.08
N ALA A 36 -12.42 -22.06 8.23
CA ALA A 36 -11.03 -21.80 8.62
C ALA A 36 -10.80 -20.30 8.92
N VAL A 37 -11.64 -19.40 8.38
CA VAL A 37 -11.58 -17.98 8.71
C VAL A 37 -12.34 -17.75 10.01
N LYS A 38 -11.61 -17.73 11.13
CA LYS A 38 -12.19 -17.38 12.43
C LYS A 38 -12.71 -15.94 12.39
N GLU A 39 -14.01 -15.78 12.18
CA GLU A 39 -14.65 -14.50 12.40
C GLU A 39 -14.48 -14.10 13.86
N PRO A 40 -13.96 -12.89 14.16
CA PRO A 40 -13.89 -12.42 15.54
C PRO A 40 -15.31 -12.42 16.13
N VAL A 41 -15.56 -13.26 17.14
CA VAL A 41 -16.89 -13.43 17.77
C VAL A 41 -17.48 -12.09 18.20
N LEU A 42 -16.61 -11.18 18.66
CA LEU A 42 -16.96 -9.81 19.02
C LEU A 42 -17.62 -9.04 17.85
N ARG A 43 -17.10 -9.17 16.62
CA ARG A 43 -17.66 -8.50 15.43
C ARG A 43 -19.04 -9.04 15.07
N LYS A 44 -19.26 -10.34 15.24
CA LYS A 44 -20.56 -10.99 14.98
C LYS A 44 -21.60 -10.61 16.04
N LEU A 45 -21.22 -10.56 17.32
CA LEU A 45 -22.12 -10.21 18.44
C LEU A 45 -22.64 -8.77 18.35
N PHE A 46 -21.82 -7.85 17.84
CA PHE A 46 -22.19 -6.44 17.67
C PHE A 46 -22.75 -6.10 16.28
N GLY A 47 -22.96 -7.08 15.40
CA GLY A 47 -23.39 -6.81 14.01
C GLY A 47 -22.39 -5.95 13.21
N LEU A 48 -21.14 -5.87 13.68
CA LEU A 48 -20.04 -5.16 13.04
C LEU A 48 -19.41 -6.06 11.97
N GLY A 49 -20.19 -6.39 10.94
CA GLY A 49 -19.61 -6.79 9.66
C GLY A 49 -18.64 -5.70 9.17
N PRO A 50 -17.74 -5.98 8.22
CA PRO A 50 -16.94 -4.91 7.62
C PRO A 50 -17.89 -3.80 7.19
N SER A 51 -17.73 -2.60 7.77
CA SER A 51 -18.54 -1.44 7.38
C SER A 51 -18.48 -1.33 5.85
N THR A 52 -19.57 -0.97 5.19
CA THR A 52 -19.56 -0.68 3.75
C THR A 52 -18.44 0.30 3.38
N THR A 53 -18.09 1.21 4.30
CA THR A 53 -16.92 2.10 4.22
C THR A 53 -15.58 1.36 4.13
N ALA A 54 -15.41 0.22 4.81
CA ALA A 54 -14.21 -0.61 4.74
C ALA A 54 -14.14 -1.47 3.48
N ILE A 55 -15.27 -1.70 2.81
CA ILE A 55 -15.35 -2.43 1.54
C ILE A 55 -15.04 -1.48 0.37
N LEU A 56 -15.37 -0.20 0.49
CA LEU A 56 -15.24 0.78 -0.58
C LEU A 56 -13.92 1.57 -0.55
N HIS A 57 -13.19 1.59 0.57
CA HIS A 57 -11.99 2.41 0.71
C HIS A 57 -10.72 1.57 0.87
N TYR A 58 -9.73 1.83 0.03
CA TYR A 58 -8.44 1.15 0.07
C TYR A 58 -7.28 2.13 0.20
N LYS A 59 -6.23 1.68 0.87
CA LYS A 59 -4.95 2.37 0.95
C LYS A 59 -3.81 1.45 0.55
N PHE A 60 -2.87 2.01 -0.19
CA PHE A 60 -1.71 1.29 -0.70
C PHE A 60 -0.45 2.08 -0.42
N GLY A 61 0.55 1.40 0.14
CA GLY A 61 1.88 1.97 0.27
C GLY A 61 2.49 2.07 -1.11
N LEU A 62 3.21 3.15 -1.41
CA LEU A 62 3.88 3.29 -2.69
C LEU A 62 5.26 3.88 -2.51
N THR A 63 6.27 3.14 -2.93
CA THR A 63 7.66 3.59 -2.91
C THR A 63 8.35 3.18 -4.21
N TYR A 64 9.62 3.55 -4.35
CA TYR A 64 10.42 3.13 -5.48
C TYR A 64 11.81 2.69 -5.06
N LEU A 65 12.37 1.75 -5.82
CA LEU A 65 13.73 1.26 -5.70
C LEU A 65 14.59 1.92 -6.78
N ALA A 66 15.47 2.82 -6.38
CA ALA A 66 16.37 3.51 -7.31
C ALA A 66 17.51 2.59 -7.76
N LYS A 67 18.32 3.09 -8.70
CA LYS A 67 19.53 2.41 -9.17
C LYS A 67 20.44 2.06 -7.98
N GLU A 68 20.96 0.83 -7.96
CA GLU A 68 21.92 0.32 -6.95
C GLU A 68 21.40 0.26 -5.50
N GLN A 69 20.18 0.72 -5.19
CA GLN A 69 19.58 0.57 -3.88
C GLN A 69 19.19 -0.88 -3.60
N CYS A 70 19.32 -1.31 -2.35
CA CYS A 70 18.95 -2.66 -1.91
C CYS A 70 18.35 -2.72 -0.49
N LYS A 71 18.31 -1.58 0.21
CA LYS A 71 17.83 -1.49 1.60
C LYS A 71 16.57 -0.63 1.73
N GLU A 72 15.77 -0.95 2.73
CA GLU A 72 14.55 -0.20 3.08
C GLU A 72 14.80 1.29 3.27
N GLU A 73 15.81 1.60 4.09
CA GLU A 73 16.16 2.96 4.49
C GLU A 73 16.53 3.81 3.27
N GLU A 74 17.22 3.21 2.30
CA GLU A 74 17.57 3.86 1.04
C GLU A 74 16.31 4.22 0.24
N MET A 75 15.34 3.30 0.18
CA MET A 75 14.07 3.50 -0.51
C MET A 75 13.22 4.59 0.17
N PHE A 76 13.15 4.62 1.50
CA PHE A 76 12.37 5.65 2.20
C PHE A 76 13.04 7.02 2.18
N ARG A 77 14.35 7.11 1.99
CA ARG A 77 15.06 8.38 1.83
C ARG A 77 14.91 9.00 0.43
N ASN A 78 14.30 8.29 -0.50
CA ASN A 78 14.08 8.78 -1.85
C ASN A 78 13.25 10.07 -1.88
N ARG A 79 13.69 11.05 -2.67
CA ARG A 79 12.95 12.29 -2.94
C ARG A 79 12.16 12.20 -4.24
N MET A 80 11.26 13.14 -4.49
CA MET A 80 10.49 13.14 -5.73
C MET A 80 11.44 13.28 -6.94
N GLY A 81 11.51 12.23 -7.76
CA GLY A 81 12.33 12.24 -8.97
C GLY A 81 11.67 12.99 -10.13
N LYS A 82 12.46 13.43 -11.11
CA LYS A 82 11.97 13.98 -12.40
C LYS A 82 11.61 12.89 -13.43
N SER A 83 11.43 11.65 -12.99
CA SER A 83 11.55 10.43 -13.79
C SER A 83 10.21 9.80 -14.19
N ARG A 84 10.28 8.65 -14.91
CA ARG A 84 9.17 7.71 -15.19
C ARG A 84 8.32 7.35 -13.97
N PHE A 85 8.86 7.50 -12.76
CA PHE A 85 8.07 7.35 -11.55
C PHE A 85 6.88 8.30 -11.50
N LYS A 86 7.05 9.56 -11.94
CA LYS A 86 5.96 10.54 -12.00
C LYS A 86 4.90 10.17 -13.05
N GLU A 87 5.31 9.65 -14.19
CA GLU A 87 4.38 9.11 -15.20
C GLU A 87 3.57 7.94 -14.65
N PHE A 88 4.22 7.05 -13.90
CA PHE A 88 3.56 5.96 -13.20
C PHE A 88 2.56 6.46 -12.14
N LEU A 89 2.91 7.49 -11.36
CA LEU A 89 1.98 8.12 -10.41
C LEU A 89 0.74 8.67 -11.12
N ASN A 90 0.93 9.38 -12.24
CA ASN A 90 -0.17 9.91 -13.06
C ASN A 90 -1.04 8.81 -13.67
N PHE A 91 -0.45 7.65 -13.98
CA PHE A 91 -1.20 6.47 -14.44
C PHE A 91 -2.07 5.88 -13.32
N LEU A 92 -1.60 5.87 -12.08
CA LEU A 92 -2.34 5.31 -10.94
C LEU A 92 -3.51 6.19 -10.50
N GLY A 93 -3.39 7.51 -10.64
CA GLY A 93 -4.43 8.43 -10.20
C GLY A 93 -4.06 9.89 -10.36
N GLU A 94 -4.94 10.73 -9.82
CA GLU A 94 -4.78 12.16 -9.77
C GLU A 94 -3.90 12.56 -8.56
N THR A 95 -2.99 13.51 -8.76
CA THR A 95 -2.31 14.16 -7.63
C THR A 95 -3.22 15.22 -7.03
N ILE A 96 -3.58 15.04 -5.77
CA ILE A 96 -4.50 15.92 -5.04
C ILE A 96 -3.76 16.73 -3.98
N GLU A 97 -4.30 17.90 -3.61
CA GLU A 97 -3.92 18.60 -2.39
C GLU A 97 -4.61 17.96 -1.18
N LEU A 98 -3.86 17.71 -0.11
CA LEU A 98 -4.37 17.13 1.12
C LEU A 98 -5.12 18.15 1.97
N ARG A 99 -4.65 19.40 2.02
CA ARG A 99 -5.31 20.46 2.78
C ARG A 99 -6.72 20.70 2.25
N GLY A 100 -7.71 20.49 3.11
CA GLY A 100 -9.12 20.64 2.74
C GLY A 100 -9.70 19.48 1.92
N TRP A 101 -8.96 18.39 1.74
CA TRP A 101 -9.45 17.20 1.04
C TRP A 101 -10.69 16.62 1.73
N ARG A 102 -11.73 16.32 0.94
CA ARG A 102 -13.04 15.84 1.44
C ARG A 102 -13.31 14.36 1.15
N GLY A 103 -12.48 13.72 0.33
CA GLY A 103 -12.60 12.29 0.03
C GLY A 103 -11.97 11.40 1.10
N TYR A 104 -11.86 10.10 0.81
CA TYR A 104 -11.15 9.18 1.68
C TYR A 104 -9.69 9.60 1.86
N ARG A 105 -9.28 9.81 3.13
CA ARG A 105 -7.95 10.35 3.47
C ARG A 105 -6.93 9.31 3.94
N ALA A 106 -7.33 8.06 4.16
CA ALA A 106 -6.46 6.97 4.62
C ALA A 106 -5.49 7.31 5.77
N GLY A 107 -5.92 8.13 6.73
CA GLY A 107 -5.08 8.54 7.86
C GLY A 107 -4.07 9.65 7.58
N LEU A 108 -4.05 10.23 6.37
CA LEU A 108 -3.30 11.44 6.06
C LEU A 108 -3.96 12.66 6.73
N ASP A 109 -3.14 13.65 7.06
CA ASP A 109 -3.53 14.95 7.59
C ASP A 109 -4.04 15.84 6.47
N VAL A 110 -5.23 16.39 6.66
CA VAL A 110 -5.93 17.27 5.71
C VAL A 110 -6.08 18.70 6.25
N VAL A 111 -5.42 19.02 7.37
CA VAL A 111 -5.55 20.31 8.07
C VAL A 111 -4.21 21.04 8.17
N GLN A 112 -3.16 20.35 8.66
CA GLN A 112 -1.90 20.97 9.08
C GLN A 112 -0.66 20.49 8.27
N ASP A 113 -0.86 19.76 7.18
CA ASP A 113 0.18 19.25 6.28
C ASP A 113 1.22 18.34 6.98
N HIS A 114 0.90 17.77 8.15
CA HIS A 114 1.83 16.92 8.92
C HIS A 114 2.21 15.64 8.18
N THR A 115 1.42 15.19 7.21
CA THR A 115 1.70 14.01 6.39
C THR A 115 2.02 14.37 4.94
N GLY A 116 2.56 15.58 4.72
CA GLY A 116 2.80 16.11 3.38
C GLY A 116 1.64 16.96 2.87
N LYS A 117 1.84 17.59 1.72
CA LYS A 117 0.87 18.53 1.11
C LYS A 117 0.01 17.88 0.03
N GLN A 118 0.56 16.88 -0.64
CA GLN A 118 -0.08 16.23 -1.77
C GLN A 118 -0.02 14.71 -1.61
N SER A 119 -0.93 14.04 -2.30
CA SER A 119 -0.94 12.59 -2.43
C SER A 119 -1.51 12.18 -3.78
N VAL A 120 -1.43 10.89 -4.12
CA VAL A 120 -2.12 10.34 -5.28
C VAL A 120 -3.41 9.66 -4.83
N TYR A 121 -4.50 9.93 -5.54
CA TYR A 121 -5.82 9.41 -5.27
C TYR A 121 -6.51 8.98 -6.57
N THR A 122 -7.32 7.93 -6.51
CA THR A 122 -8.20 7.57 -7.62
C THR A 122 -9.53 7.04 -7.10
N LYS A 123 -10.58 7.22 -7.91
CA LYS A 123 -11.89 6.62 -7.68
C LYS A 123 -12.24 5.72 -8.85
N TRP A 124 -12.49 4.45 -8.58
CA TRP A 124 -12.77 3.46 -9.61
C TRP A 124 -13.94 2.57 -9.18
N GLN A 125 -15.00 2.50 -9.98
CA GLN A 125 -16.20 1.68 -9.69
C GLN A 125 -16.80 1.88 -8.28
N GLY A 126 -16.74 3.10 -7.75
CA GLY A 126 -17.23 3.42 -6.41
C GLY A 126 -16.21 3.16 -5.28
N TYR A 127 -15.08 2.53 -5.59
CA TYR A 127 -13.95 2.40 -4.67
C TYR A 127 -13.12 3.67 -4.63
N GLU A 128 -12.80 4.15 -3.43
CA GLU A 128 -11.86 5.25 -3.21
C GLU A 128 -10.50 4.69 -2.81
N ILE A 129 -9.45 5.11 -3.50
CA ILE A 129 -8.12 4.59 -3.30
C ILE A 129 -7.16 5.75 -3.01
N MET A 130 -6.51 5.71 -1.85
CA MET A 130 -5.48 6.65 -1.46
C MET A 130 -4.11 5.96 -1.46
N PHE A 131 -3.12 6.55 -2.12
CA PHE A 131 -1.76 6.02 -2.14
C PHE A 131 -0.89 6.74 -1.12
N HIS A 132 -0.22 6.02 -0.22
CA HIS A 132 0.82 6.58 0.64
C HIS A 132 2.14 6.61 -0.14
N VAL A 133 2.34 7.67 -0.91
CA VAL A 133 3.54 7.84 -1.76
C VAL A 133 4.73 8.31 -0.92
N SER A 134 5.73 7.44 -0.72
CA SER A 134 6.91 7.70 0.14
C SER A 134 7.55 9.07 -0.12
N PRO A 135 7.87 9.46 -1.38
CA PRO A 135 8.44 10.78 -1.65
C PRO A 135 7.53 11.99 -1.37
N MET A 136 6.21 11.80 -1.26
CA MET A 136 5.24 12.87 -0.94
C MET A 136 4.99 13.01 0.57
N LEU A 137 5.33 11.97 1.36
CA LEU A 137 5.34 12.05 2.82
C LEU A 137 6.51 12.91 3.32
N PRO A 138 6.43 13.45 4.55
CA PRO A 138 7.48 14.29 5.11
C PRO A 138 8.84 13.61 5.09
N PHE A 139 9.88 14.40 4.91
CA PHE A 139 11.26 13.92 4.93
C PHE A 139 12.00 14.60 6.08
N ALA A 140 12.70 13.81 6.91
CA ALA A 140 13.51 14.33 8.01
C ALA A 140 15.00 14.05 7.75
N GLU A 141 15.83 15.09 7.55
CA GLU A 141 17.27 14.92 7.24
C GLU A 141 18.04 14.14 8.33
N ASN A 142 17.66 14.37 9.59
CA ASN A 142 18.27 13.76 10.76
C ASN A 142 17.71 12.37 11.11
N ASP A 143 16.80 11.83 10.30
CA ASP A 143 16.23 10.49 10.48
C ASP A 143 16.69 9.58 9.33
N SER A 144 17.68 8.72 9.60
CA SER A 144 18.15 7.76 8.59
C SER A 144 17.08 6.75 8.20
N GLN A 145 16.16 6.41 9.12
CA GLN A 145 15.12 5.40 8.91
C GLN A 145 13.84 5.97 8.30
N GLN A 146 13.66 7.29 8.33
CA GLN A 146 12.44 7.98 7.88
C GLN A 146 11.19 7.36 8.53
N LEU A 147 11.17 7.31 9.87
CA LEU A 147 10.17 6.62 10.67
C LEU A 147 8.74 7.02 10.32
N GLU A 148 8.48 8.29 10.02
CA GLU A 148 7.13 8.73 9.61
C GLU A 148 6.71 8.10 8.27
N ARG A 149 7.61 8.04 7.28
CA ARG A 149 7.32 7.36 6.01
C ARG A 149 7.07 5.87 6.22
N LYS A 150 7.92 5.25 7.04
CA LYS A 150 7.79 3.83 7.42
C LYS A 150 6.51 3.57 8.21
N ARG A 151 6.08 4.48 9.08
CA ARG A 151 4.84 4.36 9.88
C ARG A 151 3.60 4.37 8.98
N HIS A 152 3.56 5.20 7.95
CA HIS A 152 2.44 5.20 7.02
C HIS A 152 2.46 3.94 6.13
N ILE A 153 3.55 3.74 5.39
CA ILE A 153 3.67 2.68 4.37
C ILE A 153 3.75 1.28 5.00
N GLY A 154 4.47 1.14 6.11
CA GLY A 154 4.61 -0.15 6.81
C GLY A 154 3.30 -0.63 7.44
N ASN A 155 2.34 0.27 7.69
CA ASN A 155 1.00 -0.05 8.18
C ASN A 155 -0.02 -0.29 7.04
N ASP A 156 0.43 -0.28 5.78
CA ASP A 156 -0.39 -0.67 4.64
C ASP A 156 -0.24 -2.17 4.38
N ILE A 157 -1.38 -2.83 4.12
CA ILE A 157 -1.41 -4.28 3.87
C ILE A 157 -0.73 -4.63 2.55
N VAL A 158 -0.84 -3.73 1.56
CA VAL A 158 -0.27 -3.90 0.23
C VAL A 158 0.62 -2.70 -0.08
N ILE A 159 1.85 -2.97 -0.51
CA ILE A 159 2.86 -1.98 -0.87
C ILE A 159 3.27 -2.21 -2.32
N ILE A 160 3.17 -1.15 -3.12
CA ILE A 160 3.61 -1.09 -4.52
C ILE A 160 5.04 -0.56 -4.54
N ILE A 161 5.92 -1.28 -5.24
CA ILE A 161 7.33 -0.91 -5.39
C ILE A 161 7.62 -0.69 -6.87
N PHE A 162 7.79 0.56 -7.25
CA PHE A 162 8.26 0.91 -8.58
C PHE A 162 9.76 0.63 -8.68
N GLN A 163 10.17 -0.28 -9.55
CA GLN A 163 11.58 -0.55 -9.79
C GLN A 163 12.11 0.35 -10.90
N GLN A 164 13.06 1.23 -10.58
CA GLN A 164 13.72 2.05 -11.58
C GLN A 164 14.66 1.20 -12.44
N GLU A 165 14.85 1.62 -13.69
CA GLU A 165 15.86 1.03 -14.57
C GLU A 165 17.24 1.04 -13.91
N GLY A 166 17.91 -0.12 -13.92
CA GLY A 166 19.19 -0.33 -13.23
C GLY A 166 19.09 -0.59 -11.71
N SER A 167 17.89 -0.69 -11.15
CA SER A 167 17.71 -1.19 -9.78
C SER A 167 18.06 -2.69 -9.68
N VAL A 168 18.52 -3.12 -8.52
CA VAL A 168 18.68 -4.54 -8.24
C VAL A 168 17.29 -5.20 -8.10
N PRO A 169 17.14 -6.51 -8.34
CA PRO A 169 15.89 -7.20 -8.06
C PRO A 169 15.45 -7.01 -6.61
N PHE A 170 14.22 -6.53 -6.41
CA PHE A 170 13.66 -6.34 -5.07
C PHE A 170 13.56 -7.68 -4.33
N LYS A 171 13.92 -7.67 -3.05
CA LYS A 171 13.79 -8.83 -2.14
C LYS A 171 12.71 -8.49 -1.12
N LEU A 172 11.80 -9.43 -0.85
CA LEU A 172 10.69 -9.18 0.10
C LEU A 172 11.16 -8.85 1.51
N GLU A 173 12.31 -9.36 1.91
CA GLU A 173 12.98 -9.07 3.19
C GLU A 173 13.44 -7.61 3.29
N THR A 174 13.50 -6.87 2.17
CA THR A 174 13.94 -5.48 2.14
C THR A 174 12.95 -4.56 2.84
N ILE A 175 11.66 -4.89 2.95
CA ILE A 175 10.70 -4.10 3.75
C ILE A 175 10.37 -4.87 5.02
N THR A 176 10.57 -4.22 6.17
CA THR A 176 10.29 -4.81 7.48
C THR A 176 9.08 -4.12 8.10
N SER A 177 7.94 -4.83 8.09
CA SER A 177 6.75 -4.42 8.84
C SER A 177 6.49 -5.41 9.97
N LYS A 178 6.32 -4.88 11.19
CA LYS A 178 5.70 -5.60 12.30
C LYS A 178 4.27 -5.08 12.39
N GLN A 179 3.32 -5.85 11.87
CA GLN A 179 1.90 -5.61 12.17
C GLN A 179 1.61 -5.95 13.63
#